data_AF-A0A923XV67-F1
#
_entry.id   AF-A0A923XV67-F1
#
_cell.length_a   1.000
_cell.length_b   1.000
_cell.length_c   1.000
_cell.angle_alpha   90.00
_cell.angle_beta   90.00
_cell.angle_gamma   90.00
#
_symmetry.space_group_name_H-M   'P 1'
#
loop_
_entity.id
_entity.type
_entity.pdbx_description
1 polymer ?
#
loop_
_entity_poly.entity_id
_entity_poly.type
_entity_poly.pdbx_seq_one_letter_code
_entity_poly.pdbx_strand_id
1 'polypeptide(L)'
;MKLSERSTKVFIDKMSNCIFAAYGKLNFRNMSRYIDIDEKTISRNYKKADLVDITQMNNLGIREIFKEENKNILAIDCSFIKKSGNKTYGLDKLWDSKNVKANKGLEISLLSLVNTTYNTAYSINAMQKPSKFESDERRVLHYLKQL
;
A
#
# COMPACT_ATOMS: atom_id res chain seq x y z
N MET A 1 -11.66 16.61 12.07
CA MET A 1 -11.57 16.13 13.46
C MET A 1 -10.38 15.19 13.56
N LYS A 2 -9.26 15.65 14.15
CA LYS A 2 -8.10 14.82 14.46
C LYS A 2 -8.46 13.85 15.60
N LEU A 3 -8.05 12.59 15.49
CA LEU A 3 -8.16 11.63 16.59
C LEU A 3 -7.11 11.96 17.65
N SER A 4 -7.39 11.66 18.92
CA SER A 4 -6.36 11.67 19.95
C SER A 4 -5.38 10.52 19.72
N GLU A 5 -4.11 10.68 20.13
CA GLU A 5 -3.07 9.66 19.98
C GLU A 5 -3.51 8.28 20.52
N ARG A 6 -4.20 8.27 21.67
CA ARG A 6 -4.77 7.06 22.27
C ARG A 6 -5.78 6.38 21.35
N SER A 7 -6.69 7.15 20.75
CA SER A 7 -7.72 6.61 19.86
C SER A 7 -7.15 6.11 18.53
N THR A 8 -6.11 6.77 18.00
CA THR A 8 -5.35 6.30 16.84
C THR A 8 -4.65 4.98 17.13
N LYS A 9 -3.96 4.87 18.27
CA LYS A 9 -3.30 3.61 18.68
C LYS A 9 -4.27 2.44 18.77
N VAL A 10 -5.41 2.63 19.44
CA VAL A 10 -6.45 1.59 19.56
C VAL A 10 -7.02 1.19 18.20
N PHE A 11 -7.22 2.15 17.30
CA PHE A 11 -7.69 1.87 15.95
C PHE A 11 -6.66 1.01 15.19
N ILE A 12 -5.40 1.42 15.17
CA ILE A 12 -4.32 0.69 14.48
C ILE A 12 -4.18 -0.73 15.03
N ASP A 13 -4.17 -0.91 16.34
CA ASP A 13 -4.06 -2.21 16.98
C ASP A 13 -5.20 -3.16 16.56
N LYS A 14 -6.46 -2.68 16.64
CA LYS A 14 -7.61 -3.45 16.15
C LYS A 14 -7.51 -3.77 14.66
N MET A 15 -7.10 -2.81 13.82
CA MET A 15 -6.98 -3.02 12.37
C MET A 15 -5.87 -4.04 12.03
N SER A 16 -4.69 -3.93 12.65
CA SER A 16 -3.56 -4.84 12.43
C SER A 16 -3.92 -6.26 12.84
N ASN A 17 -4.50 -6.44 14.03
CA ASN A 17 -4.96 -7.75 14.50
C ASN A 17 -6.00 -8.35 13.54
N CYS A 18 -6.93 -7.54 13.04
CA CYS A 18 -7.90 -8.00 12.03
C CYS A 18 -7.20 -8.45 10.74
N ILE A 19 -6.24 -7.70 10.23
CA ILE A 19 -5.56 -7.99 8.95
C ILE A 19 -4.74 -9.28 9.05
N PHE A 20 -4.06 -9.51 10.18
CA PHE A 20 -3.26 -10.70 10.39
C PHE A 20 -4.07 -11.95 10.75
N ALA A 21 -5.19 -11.79 11.46
CA ALA A 21 -6.02 -12.93 11.87
C ALA A 21 -7.05 -13.36 10.81
N ALA A 22 -7.55 -12.43 9.99
CA ALA A 22 -8.66 -12.72 9.08
C ALA A 22 -8.17 -13.34 7.77
N TYR A 23 -8.85 -14.42 7.35
CA TYR A 23 -8.55 -15.12 6.10
C TYR A 23 -9.39 -14.59 4.94
N GLY A 24 -8.76 -14.41 3.77
CA GLY A 24 -9.42 -14.04 2.51
C GLY A 24 -9.54 -12.53 2.26
N LYS A 25 -10.55 -12.13 1.47
CA LYS A 25 -10.69 -10.74 1.01
C LYS A 25 -11.29 -9.85 2.10
N LEU A 26 -10.46 -8.94 2.61
CA LEU A 26 -10.88 -7.90 3.54
C LEU A 26 -11.48 -6.71 2.80
N ASN A 27 -12.66 -6.32 3.24
CA ASN A 27 -13.31 -5.05 2.91
C ASN A 27 -13.86 -4.48 4.22
N PHE A 28 -14.18 -3.18 4.27
CA PHE A 28 -14.57 -2.53 5.52
C PHE A 28 -15.77 -3.19 6.21
N ARG A 29 -16.74 -3.71 5.44
CA ARG A 29 -17.88 -4.46 5.96
C ARG A 29 -17.50 -5.81 6.56
N ASN A 30 -16.57 -6.53 5.94
CA ASN A 30 -16.07 -7.80 6.46
C ASN A 30 -15.22 -7.56 7.71
N MET A 31 -14.38 -6.52 7.70
CA MET A 31 -13.56 -6.15 8.85
C MET A 31 -14.42 -5.79 10.06
N SER A 32 -15.49 -5.00 9.89
CA SER A 32 -16.40 -4.65 10.98
C SER A 32 -17.15 -5.83 11.62
N ARG A 33 -17.03 -7.05 11.07
CA ARG A 33 -17.53 -8.28 11.70
C ARG A 33 -16.50 -8.96 12.60
N TYR A 34 -15.21 -8.72 12.34
CA TYR A 34 -14.10 -9.30 13.10
C TYR A 34 -13.61 -8.39 14.22
N ILE A 35 -13.83 -7.08 14.08
CA ILE A 35 -13.48 -6.10 15.10
C ILE A 35 -14.70 -5.29 15.51
N ASP A 36 -14.74 -4.93 16.77
CA ASP A 36 -15.76 -4.05 17.35
C ASP A 36 -15.50 -2.59 16.94
N ILE A 37 -15.65 -2.31 15.64
CA ILE A 37 -15.62 -1.00 14.99
C ILE A 37 -16.56 -1.05 13.78
N ASP A 38 -17.47 -0.09 13.69
CA ASP A 38 -18.40 -0.01 12.56
C ASP A 38 -17.70 0.35 11.23
N GLU A 39 -18.28 -0.12 10.12
CA GLU A 39 -17.76 0.11 8.75
C GLU A 39 -17.52 1.61 8.46
N LYS A 40 -18.42 2.50 8.91
CA LYS A 40 -18.29 3.94 8.63
C LYS A 40 -17.12 4.54 9.38
N THR A 41 -16.83 4.08 10.59
CA THR A 41 -15.66 4.50 11.37
C THR A 41 -14.37 4.01 10.73
N ILE A 42 -14.32 2.76 10.25
CA ILE A 42 -13.17 2.26 9.47
C ILE A 42 -12.96 3.15 8.24
N SER A 43 -14.00 3.35 7.43
CA SER A 43 -13.95 4.18 6.21
C SER A 43 -13.51 5.63 6.49
N ARG A 44 -13.99 6.26 7.56
CA ARG A 44 -13.59 7.63 7.96
C ARG A 44 -12.13 7.71 8.38
N ASN A 45 -11.61 6.68 9.06
CA ASN A 45 -10.21 6.66 9.50
C ASN A 45 -9.26 6.40 8.34
N TYR A 46 -9.58 5.48 7.42
CA TYR A 46 -8.77 5.24 6.22
C TYR A 46 -8.67 6.47 5.28
N LYS A 47 -9.60 7.42 5.36
CA LYS A 47 -9.54 8.68 4.59
C LYS A 47 -8.57 9.71 5.18
N LYS A 48 -8.05 9.49 6.38
CA LYS A 48 -7.12 10.41 7.04
C LYS A 48 -5.70 10.07 6.60
N ALA A 49 -5.14 10.87 5.70
CA ALA A 49 -3.79 10.67 5.17
C ALA A 49 -2.71 10.73 6.25
N ASP A 50 -2.98 11.40 7.37
CA ASP A 50 -2.08 11.58 8.52
C ASP A 50 -2.26 10.52 9.61
N LEU A 51 -3.12 9.52 9.42
CA LEU A 51 -3.40 8.53 10.46
C LEU A 51 -2.21 7.61 10.73
N VAL A 52 -1.57 7.12 9.67
CA VAL A 52 -0.39 6.25 9.73
C VAL A 52 0.48 6.50 8.51
N ASP A 53 1.75 6.81 8.73
CA ASP A 53 2.76 6.72 7.69
C ASP A 53 3.22 5.26 7.57
N ILE A 54 2.63 4.54 6.62
CA ILE A 54 2.93 3.13 6.36
C ILE A 54 4.39 2.96 5.91
N THR A 55 4.96 3.93 5.20
CA THR A 55 6.35 3.87 4.74
C THR A 55 7.29 3.95 5.93
N GLN A 56 7.05 4.89 6.84
CA GLN A 56 7.82 5.00 8.08
C GLN A 56 7.70 3.72 8.92
N MET A 57 6.48 3.19 9.07
CA MET A 57 6.24 1.95 9.82
C MET A 57 7.02 0.76 9.24
N ASN A 58 6.95 0.57 7.92
CA ASN A 58 7.71 -0.48 7.23
C ASN A 58 9.21 -0.30 7.40
N ASN A 59 9.72 0.92 7.25
CA ASN A 59 11.13 1.23 7.43
C ASN A 59 11.62 0.93 8.85
N LEU A 60 10.83 1.23 9.88
CA LEU A 60 11.16 0.86 11.26
C LEU A 60 11.31 -0.67 11.40
N GLY A 61 10.38 -1.46 10.85
CA GLY A 61 10.50 -2.91 10.85
C GLY A 61 11.70 -3.43 10.07
N ILE A 62 11.99 -2.84 8.91
CA ILE A 62 13.14 -3.21 8.07
C ILE A 62 14.46 -2.92 8.77
N ARG A 63 14.58 -1.82 9.53
CA ARG A 63 15.80 -1.48 10.26
C ARG A 63 16.21 -2.54 11.29
N GLU A 64 15.24 -3.20 11.92
CA GLU A 64 15.50 -4.25 12.92
C GLU A 64 16.06 -5.54 12.30
N ILE A 65 15.81 -5.78 11.01
CA ILE A 65 16.24 -7.00 10.29
C ILE A 65 17.38 -6.74 9.30
N PHE A 66 17.61 -5.47 8.97
CA PHE A 66 18.63 -5.07 8.01
C PHE A 66 20.02 -5.34 8.60
N LYS A 67 20.88 -5.93 7.77
CA LYS A 67 22.28 -6.19 8.12
C LYS A 67 23.13 -5.88 6.90
N GLU A 68 24.18 -5.09 7.07
CA GLU A 68 25.03 -4.62 5.98
C GLU A 68 25.79 -5.76 5.29
N GLU A 69 26.13 -6.81 6.04
CA GLU A 69 26.82 -7.99 5.53
C GLU A 69 25.94 -8.86 4.61
N ASN A 70 24.61 -8.67 4.65
CA ASN A 70 23.71 -9.36 3.74
C ASN A 70 23.76 -8.75 2.34
N LYS A 71 23.56 -9.60 1.33
CA LYS A 71 23.35 -9.13 -0.04
C LYS A 71 21.91 -8.61 -0.18
N ASN A 72 21.78 -7.30 0.03
CA ASN A 72 20.55 -6.54 -0.07
C ASN A 72 20.45 -5.84 -1.43
N ILE A 73 19.26 -5.85 -2.04
CA ILE A 73 18.97 -5.22 -3.34
C ILE A 73 17.71 -4.38 -3.17
N LEU A 74 17.73 -3.13 -3.64
CA LEU A 74 16.51 -2.36 -3.82
C LEU A 74 15.87 -2.73 -5.15
N ALA A 75 14.64 -3.23 -5.10
CA ALA A 75 13.86 -3.59 -6.26
C ALA A 75 12.62 -2.72 -6.35
N ILE A 76 12.30 -2.29 -7.56
CA ILE A 76 11.07 -1.57 -7.87
C ILE A 76 10.33 -2.29 -8.99
N ASP A 77 9.05 -2.54 -8.78
CA ASP A 77 8.17 -3.12 -9.79
C ASP A 77 6.77 -2.51 -9.71
N CYS A 78 6.00 -2.64 -10.79
CA CYS A 78 4.66 -2.09 -10.91
C CYS A 78 3.65 -3.19 -11.21
N SER A 79 2.50 -3.11 -10.56
CA SER A 79 1.42 -4.08 -10.70
C SER A 79 0.12 -3.42 -11.13
N PHE A 80 -0.56 -4.09 -12.07
CA PHE A 80 -1.91 -3.75 -12.48
C PHE A 80 -2.94 -4.24 -11.45
N ILE A 81 -3.86 -3.36 -11.05
CA ILE A 81 -4.98 -3.67 -10.18
C ILE A 81 -6.28 -3.45 -10.95
N LYS A 82 -7.02 -4.52 -11.20
CA LYS A 82 -8.34 -4.44 -11.83
C LYS A 82 -9.29 -3.64 -10.93
N LYS A 83 -9.89 -2.59 -11.49
CA LYS A 83 -10.86 -1.76 -10.78
C LYS A 83 -12.07 -1.46 -11.67
N SER A 84 -13.26 -1.70 -11.13
CA SER A 84 -14.53 -1.34 -11.78
C SER A 84 -14.94 0.10 -11.46
N GLY A 85 -15.79 0.67 -12.32
CA GLY A 85 -16.30 2.03 -12.18
C GLY A 85 -15.41 3.11 -12.79
N ASN A 86 -15.82 4.36 -12.59
CA ASN A 86 -15.23 5.54 -13.25
C ASN A 86 -14.76 6.63 -12.27
N LYS A 87 -15.02 6.47 -10.97
CA LYS A 87 -14.80 7.53 -9.95
C LYS A 87 -13.55 7.31 -9.10
N THR A 88 -12.80 6.22 -9.31
CA THR A 88 -11.58 5.98 -8.55
C THR A 88 -10.44 6.80 -9.15
N TYR A 89 -9.73 7.54 -8.29
CA TYR A 89 -8.54 8.29 -8.68
C TYR A 89 -7.47 7.36 -9.27
N GLY A 90 -6.71 7.86 -10.26
CA GLY A 90 -5.66 7.09 -10.94
C GLY A 90 -6.13 6.00 -11.91
N LEU A 91 -7.44 5.92 -12.21
CA LEU A 91 -7.97 5.01 -13.22
C LEU A 91 -7.45 5.36 -14.62
N ASP A 92 -6.92 4.36 -15.32
CA ASP A 92 -6.43 4.49 -16.69
C ASP A 92 -6.50 3.15 -17.44
N LYS A 93 -6.18 3.16 -18.74
CA LYS A 93 -5.99 1.97 -19.57
C LYS A 93 -4.52 1.55 -19.53
N LEU A 94 -4.24 0.50 -18.77
CA LEU A 94 -2.89 0.05 -18.42
C LEU A 94 -2.68 -1.39 -18.90
N TRP A 95 -1.42 -1.76 -19.15
CA TRP A 95 -1.09 -3.12 -19.56
C TRP A 95 -1.40 -4.11 -18.42
N ASP A 96 -2.26 -5.07 -18.70
CA ASP A 96 -2.61 -6.16 -17.79
C ASP A 96 -1.95 -7.44 -18.30
N SER A 97 -0.79 -7.77 -17.71
CA SER A 97 0.04 -8.90 -18.11
C SER A 97 -0.72 -10.23 -18.10
N LYS A 98 -1.70 -10.39 -17.20
CA LYS A 98 -2.51 -11.62 -17.13
C LYS A 98 -3.40 -11.80 -18.36
N ASN A 99 -3.91 -10.70 -18.91
CA ASN A 99 -4.79 -10.72 -20.07
C ASN A 99 -4.08 -10.36 -21.39
N VAL A 100 -2.76 -10.10 -21.33
CA VAL A 100 -1.90 -9.74 -22.45
C VAL A 100 -2.50 -8.59 -23.28
N LYS A 101 -3.13 -7.62 -22.59
CA LYS A 101 -3.75 -6.47 -23.23
C LYS A 101 -3.88 -5.29 -22.29
N ALA A 102 -4.07 -4.11 -22.85
CA ALA A 102 -4.37 -2.94 -22.06
C ALA A 102 -5.82 -2.94 -21.55
N ASN A 103 -6.00 -3.00 -20.23
CA ASN A 103 -7.29 -3.02 -19.54
C ASN A 103 -7.46 -1.79 -18.65
N LYS A 104 -8.72 -1.46 -18.35
CA LYS A 104 -9.02 -0.40 -17.40
C LYS A 104 -8.71 -0.86 -15.96
N GLY A 105 -7.92 -0.07 -15.23
CA GLY A 105 -7.59 -0.35 -13.84
C GLY A 105 -6.70 0.71 -13.22
N LEU A 106 -6.03 0.34 -12.15
CA LEU A 106 -5.03 1.14 -11.44
C LEU A 106 -3.65 0.51 -11.63
N GLU A 107 -2.62 1.31 -11.42
CA GLU A 107 -1.24 0.86 -11.36
C GLU A 107 -0.68 1.24 -9.99
N ILE A 108 -0.02 0.31 -9.32
CA ILE A 108 0.71 0.56 -8.08
C ILE A 108 2.17 0.16 -8.29
N SER A 109 3.09 1.05 -7.94
CA SER A 109 4.52 0.73 -7.85
C SER A 109 4.88 0.37 -6.42
N LEU A 110 5.75 -0.62 -6.26
CA LEU A 110 6.23 -1.08 -4.97
C LEU A 110 7.76 -1.04 -4.96
N LEU A 111 8.31 -0.24 -4.06
CA LEU A 111 9.71 -0.32 -3.68
C LEU A 111 9.87 -1.35 -2.56
N SER A 112 10.80 -2.29 -2.73
CA SER A 112 11.10 -3.33 -1.75
C SER A 112 12.60 -3.51 -1.55
N LEU A 113 12.97 -3.86 -0.32
CA LEU A 113 14.28 -4.39 0.02
C LEU A 113 14.28 -5.91 -0.16
N VAL A 114 15.01 -6.41 -1.15
CA VAL A 114 15.21 -7.84 -1.37
C VAL A 114 16.48 -8.28 -0.66
N ASN A 115 16.33 -9.07 0.39
CA ASN A 115 17.45 -9.71 1.07
C ASN A 115 17.63 -11.12 0.49
N THR A 116 18.75 -11.32 -0.23
CA THR A 116 19.03 -12.60 -0.89
C THR A 116 19.64 -13.64 0.06
N THR A 117 20.16 -13.24 1.21
CA THR A 117 20.60 -14.18 2.26
C THR A 117 19.40 -14.92 2.85
N TYR A 118 18.32 -14.21 3.16
CA TYR A 118 17.08 -14.76 3.71
C TYR A 118 16.01 -15.09 2.66
N ASN A 119 16.32 -14.94 1.36
CA ASN A 119 15.38 -15.14 0.25
C ASN A 119 14.01 -14.45 0.47
N THR A 120 14.03 -13.24 1.04
CA THR A 120 12.82 -12.52 1.44
C THR A 120 12.84 -11.09 0.91
N ALA A 121 11.69 -10.63 0.43
CA ALA A 121 11.48 -9.24 0.02
C ALA A 121 10.59 -8.51 1.04
N TYR A 122 11.06 -7.35 1.50
CA TYR A 122 10.36 -6.50 2.46
C TYR A 122 9.87 -5.24 1.76
N SER A 123 8.56 -4.99 1.82
CA SER A 123 7.95 -3.80 1.24
C SER A 123 8.37 -2.53 1.98
N ILE A 124 8.90 -1.55 1.28
CA ILE A 124 9.26 -0.24 1.85
C ILE A 124 8.10 0.73 1.63
N ASN A 125 7.80 1.03 0.37
CA ASN A 125 6.83 2.04 -0.03
C ASN A 125 6.01 1.54 -1.22
N ALA A 126 4.69 1.76 -1.17
CA ALA A 126 3.80 1.53 -2.29
C ALA A 126 3.19 2.86 -2.73
N MET A 127 3.22 3.15 -4.02
CA MET A 127 2.70 4.39 -4.58
C MET A 127 1.75 4.10 -5.75
N GLN A 128 0.58 4.73 -5.73
CA GLN A 128 -0.37 4.62 -6.82
C GLN A 128 -0.02 5.63 -7.91
N LYS A 129 -0.02 5.18 -9.18
CA LYS A 129 0.13 6.07 -10.32
C LYS A 129 -1.00 7.14 -10.32
N PRO A 130 -0.69 8.43 -10.53
CA PRO A 130 -1.68 9.47 -10.69
C PRO A 130 -2.44 9.32 -12.01
N SER A 131 -3.62 9.95 -12.09
CA SER A 131 -4.43 9.96 -13.32
C SER A 131 -3.82 10.84 -14.43
N LYS A 132 -3.05 11.85 -14.04
CA LYS A 132 -2.30 12.73 -14.94
C LYS A 132 -0.94 12.99 -14.32
N PHE A 133 0.08 13.01 -15.15
CA PHE A 133 1.40 13.50 -14.75
C PHE A 133 1.45 15.01 -14.95
N GLU A 134 2.31 15.69 -14.19
CA GLU A 134 2.70 17.07 -14.51
C GLU A 134 3.43 17.11 -15.86
N SER A 135 3.49 18.27 -16.51
CA SER A 135 3.85 18.41 -17.93
C SER A 135 5.13 17.69 -18.37
N ASP A 136 6.12 17.60 -17.46
CA ASP A 136 7.43 16.99 -17.73
C ASP A 136 7.65 15.66 -17.00
N GLU A 137 6.69 15.23 -16.16
CA GLU A 137 6.82 14.00 -15.39
C GLU A 137 6.46 12.78 -16.25
N ARG A 138 7.40 11.85 -16.37
CA ARG A 138 7.18 10.54 -16.97
C ARG A 138 6.84 9.53 -15.89
N ARG A 139 6.12 8.46 -16.27
CA ARG A 139 5.78 7.35 -15.37
C ARG A 139 7.00 6.78 -14.61
N VAL A 140 8.15 6.65 -15.27
CA VAL A 140 9.39 6.18 -14.62
C VAL A 140 9.89 7.20 -13.59
N LEU A 141 9.90 8.50 -13.93
CA LEU A 141 10.30 9.57 -13.00
C LEU A 141 9.40 9.62 -11.77
N HIS A 142 8.10 9.38 -11.96
CA HIS A 142 7.16 9.27 -10.86
C HIS A 142 7.58 8.20 -9.86
N TYR A 143 7.90 6.99 -10.33
CA TYR A 143 8.31 5.89 -9.44
C TYR A 143 9.65 6.13 -8.75
N LEU A 144 10.57 6.87 -9.37
CA LEU A 144 11.84 7.23 -8.75
C LEU A 144 11.66 8.11 -7.51
N LYS A 145 10.50 8.76 -7.31
CA LYS A 145 10.17 9.49 -6.07
C LYS A 145 10.11 8.58 -4.82
N GLN A 146 10.11 7.26 -5.00
CA GLN A 146 10.12 6.30 -3.89
C GLN A 146 11.53 6.02 -3.34
N LEU A 147 12.58 6.31 -4.12
CA LEU A 147 13.99 6.18 -3.71
C LEU A 147 14.42 7.39 -2.86
#